data_AF-A0A314YBT2-F1
#
_entry.id   AF-A0A314YBT2-F1
#
_cell.length_a   1.000
_cell.length_b   1.000
_cell.length_c   1.000
_cell.angle_alpha   90.00
_cell.angle_beta   90.00
_cell.angle_gamma   90.00
#
_symmetry.space_group_name_H-M   'P 1'
#
loop_
_entity.id
_entity.type
_entity.pdbx_description
1 polymer ?
#
loop_
_entity_poly.entity_id
_entity_poly.type
_entity_poly.pdbx_seq_one_letter_code
_entity_poly.pdbx_strand_id
1 'polypeptide(L)'
;MEFSEASLSGRPYLLDELKVRLRSSFTVFIKKPSELHLLSAVQAIERALVGVRDGCTMSYDIHTGSVDGGKVSSVVAAGIDCLDLILEHVSGRKRLNVVKRHIQSFISSLFNIILNLQSPVIFYERSIQNKGDTDPDPGTIILMCVDVLARISGKHALYQMEAWHVAQSLRIPSALFQDFHLLKLSEAPVPNDSSTVPNNQISNSVASKHFSGVDRQYSIDLFAACCRLLHNVLKHHKTECERCIAILQASVGVLLHCLETVDANAAVRKGFFSWEVEEGVKCAGCLRRIYEEIRHQKDVFGPHCSQFLSNYIWVYSGHGPRKTGIKREIDEALRPGVYALIDTCSADDLQRLHTLFGEGPCRNTLATLKHDYELNFQYQGKV
;
A
#
# COMPACT_ATOMS: atom_id res chain seq x y z
N MET A 1 48.66 -15.50 -17.96
CA MET A 1 47.69 -16.25 -17.15
C MET A 1 46.44 -15.40 -17.11
N GLU A 2 45.61 -15.52 -18.14
CA GLU A 2 44.41 -14.72 -18.35
C GLU A 2 43.27 -15.30 -17.50
N PHE A 3 42.74 -14.51 -16.57
CA PHE A 3 41.48 -14.82 -15.92
C PHE A 3 40.36 -14.51 -16.90
N SER A 4 39.69 -15.56 -17.39
CA SER A 4 38.57 -15.45 -18.32
C SER A 4 37.39 -14.70 -17.71
N GLU A 5 36.88 -13.72 -18.46
CA GLU A 5 35.66 -12.93 -18.18
C GLU A 5 34.39 -13.79 -18.02
N ALA A 6 34.44 -15.08 -18.35
CA ALA A 6 33.35 -16.04 -18.13
C ALA A 6 33.04 -16.33 -16.64
N SER A 7 33.94 -15.96 -15.72
CA SER A 7 33.73 -16.17 -14.27
C SER A 7 32.85 -15.11 -13.61
N LEU A 8 32.56 -14.00 -14.29
CA LEU A 8 31.78 -12.88 -13.73
C LEU A 8 30.27 -12.99 -13.95
N SER A 9 29.82 -13.80 -14.92
CA SER A 9 28.39 -13.97 -15.24
C SER A 9 27.64 -14.92 -14.29
N GLY A 10 28.35 -15.84 -13.63
CA GLY A 10 27.76 -16.79 -12.65
C GLY A 10 27.69 -16.26 -11.21
N ARG A 11 28.31 -15.11 -10.92
CA ARG A 11 28.43 -14.54 -9.57
C ARG A 11 27.10 -14.04 -8.96
N PRO A 12 26.16 -13.44 -9.72
CA PRO A 12 24.84 -13.06 -9.20
C PRO A 12 24.04 -14.30 -8.78
N TYR A 13 24.04 -15.34 -9.63
CA TYR A 13 23.32 -16.59 -9.38
C TYR A 13 23.80 -17.32 -8.11
N LEU A 14 25.11 -17.34 -7.86
CA LEU A 14 25.69 -17.97 -6.66
C LEU A 14 25.34 -17.22 -5.36
N LEU A 15 25.29 -15.89 -5.41
CA LEU A 15 24.91 -15.07 -4.25
C LEU A 15 23.41 -15.19 -3.95
N ASP A 16 22.57 -15.22 -4.99
CA ASP A 16 21.14 -15.45 -4.83
C ASP A 16 20.86 -16.86 -4.28
N GLU A 17 21.56 -17.88 -4.79
CA GLU A 17 21.47 -19.24 -4.26
C GLU A 17 21.93 -19.30 -2.80
N LEU A 18 23.03 -18.63 -2.45
CA LEU A 18 23.49 -18.54 -1.06
C LEU A 18 22.44 -17.85 -0.17
N LYS A 19 21.87 -16.73 -0.61
CA LYS A 19 20.81 -16.00 0.11
C LYS A 19 19.60 -16.91 0.35
N VAL A 20 19.15 -17.64 -0.67
CA VAL A 20 18.04 -18.60 -0.57
C VAL A 20 18.36 -19.74 0.41
N ARG A 21 19.59 -20.28 0.37
CA ARG A 21 20.03 -21.33 1.30
C ARG A 21 20.13 -20.82 2.73
N LEU A 22 20.64 -19.60 2.95
CA LEU A 22 20.69 -18.96 4.27
C LEU A 22 19.28 -18.71 4.82
N ARG A 23 18.37 -18.17 3.99
CA ARG A 23 16.96 -17.98 4.34
C ARG A 23 16.31 -19.31 4.75
N SER A 24 16.56 -20.38 4.00
CA SER A 24 16.06 -21.72 4.29
C SER A 24 16.63 -22.27 5.61
N SER A 25 17.94 -22.11 5.84
CA SER A 25 18.60 -22.51 7.09
C SER A 25 18.03 -21.76 8.30
N PHE A 26 17.89 -20.43 8.19
CA PHE A 26 17.28 -19.61 9.23
C PHE A 26 15.84 -20.04 9.52
N THR A 27 15.07 -20.36 8.48
CA THR A 27 13.68 -20.86 8.60
C THR A 27 13.63 -22.17 9.39
N VAL A 28 14.56 -23.10 9.15
CA VAL A 28 14.67 -24.34 9.93
C VAL A 28 15.04 -24.04 11.38
N PHE A 29 15.97 -23.13 11.61
CA PHE A 29 16.41 -22.71 12.93
C PHE A 29 15.26 -22.13 13.77
N ILE A 30 14.46 -21.20 13.22
CA ILE A 30 13.37 -20.53 13.94
C ILE A 30 12.11 -21.39 14.14
N LYS A 31 12.00 -22.55 13.48
CA LYS A 31 10.92 -23.52 13.76
C LYS A 31 11.09 -24.22 15.11
N LYS A 32 12.32 -24.49 15.52
CA LYS A 32 12.67 -25.20 16.77
C LYS A 32 13.78 -24.54 17.62
N PRO A 33 13.75 -23.21 17.85
CA PRO A 33 14.80 -22.56 18.62
C PRO A 33 14.59 -22.79 20.12
N SER A 34 15.68 -22.71 20.88
CA SER A 34 15.61 -22.46 22.31
C SER A 34 15.09 -21.03 22.55
N GLU A 35 14.52 -20.76 23.74
CA GLU A 35 14.01 -19.42 24.07
C GLU A 35 15.12 -18.36 24.04
N LEU A 36 16.32 -18.71 24.53
CA LEU A 36 17.47 -17.81 24.54
C LEU A 36 17.93 -17.46 23.12
N HIS A 37 18.04 -18.46 22.23
CA HIS A 37 18.41 -18.22 20.84
C HIS A 37 17.39 -17.36 20.10
N LEU A 38 16.10 -17.59 20.35
CA LEU A 38 15.04 -16.78 19.77
C LEU A 38 15.09 -15.34 20.30
N LEU A 39 15.34 -15.15 21.60
CA LEU A 39 15.47 -13.82 22.19
C LEU A 39 16.65 -13.05 21.57
N SER A 40 17.81 -13.69 21.42
CA SER A 40 18.97 -13.08 20.74
C SER A 40 18.64 -12.66 19.31
N ALA A 41 17.94 -13.51 18.55
CA ALA A 41 17.52 -13.19 17.18
C ALA A 41 16.53 -12.01 17.13
N VAL A 42 15.53 -12.02 18.02
CA VAL A 42 14.52 -10.96 18.16
C VAL A 42 15.20 -9.61 18.49
N GLN A 43 16.15 -9.59 19.41
CA GLN A 43 16.90 -8.38 19.78
C GLN A 43 17.80 -7.89 18.64
N ALA A 44 18.44 -8.79 17.90
CA ALA A 44 19.24 -8.43 16.73
C ALA A 44 18.37 -7.78 15.63
N ILE A 45 17.18 -8.34 15.38
CA ILE A 45 16.20 -7.77 14.45
C ILE A 45 15.72 -6.41 14.93
N GLU A 46 15.40 -6.26 16.21
CA GLU A 46 14.96 -4.97 16.77
C GLU A 46 16.02 -3.88 16.55
N ARG A 47 17.29 -4.19 16.80
CA ARG A 47 18.41 -3.26 16.52
C ARG A 47 18.56 -2.95 15.03
N ALA A 48 18.43 -3.96 14.17
CA ALA A 48 18.51 -3.79 12.72
C ALA A 48 17.39 -2.89 12.19
N LEU A 49 16.15 -3.04 12.69
CA LEU A 49 15.01 -2.23 12.27
C LEU A 49 15.11 -0.77 12.70
N VAL A 50 15.80 -0.48 13.79
CA VAL A 50 16.11 0.89 14.20
C VAL A 50 17.26 1.48 13.35
N GLY A 51 17.98 0.64 12.60
CA GLY A 51 19.13 1.04 11.79
C GLY A 51 20.40 1.26 12.62
N VAL A 52 20.53 0.64 13.79
CA VAL A 52 21.74 0.78 14.62
C VAL A 52 22.90 0.05 13.95
N ARG A 53 23.92 0.80 13.54
CA ARG A 53 25.13 0.24 12.92
C ARG A 53 25.97 -0.55 13.93
N ASP A 54 26.47 -1.73 13.57
CA ASP A 54 27.29 -2.56 14.46
C ASP A 54 28.53 -1.79 14.96
N GLY A 55 28.71 -1.74 16.29
CA GLY A 55 29.81 -1.03 16.94
C GLY A 55 29.60 0.47 17.17
N CYS A 56 28.46 1.05 16.76
CA CYS A 56 28.11 2.46 17.00
C CYS A 56 26.79 2.62 17.77
N THR A 57 26.76 3.51 18.75
CA THR A 57 25.54 3.80 19.54
C THR A 57 24.66 4.90 18.93
N MET A 58 25.17 5.67 17.95
CA MET A 58 24.54 6.92 17.49
C MET A 58 24.46 7.09 15.95
N SER A 59 24.88 6.10 15.15
CA SER A 59 24.73 6.14 13.69
C SER A 59 23.52 5.31 13.30
N TYR A 60 22.49 6.00 12.81
CA TYR A 60 21.29 5.38 12.28
C TYR A 60 21.39 5.25 10.75
N ASP A 61 21.19 4.05 10.23
CA ASP A 61 21.21 3.72 8.81
C ASP A 61 19.83 3.92 8.15
N ILE A 62 19.01 4.80 8.72
CA ILE A 62 17.78 5.32 8.13
C ILE A 62 18.03 6.80 7.84
N HIS A 63 18.27 7.12 6.58
CA HIS A 63 18.62 8.47 6.16
C HIS A 63 17.36 9.21 5.69
N THR A 64 17.02 10.29 6.39
CA THR A 64 15.89 11.17 6.09
C THR A 64 16.30 12.29 5.14
N GLY A 65 15.46 12.62 4.16
CA GLY A 65 15.50 13.95 3.53
C GLY A 65 16.45 14.13 2.35
N SER A 66 16.30 13.32 1.29
CA SER A 66 16.66 13.78 -0.05
C SER A 66 15.39 14.16 -0.83
N VAL A 67 15.55 14.97 -1.88
CA VAL A 67 14.47 15.29 -2.84
C VAL A 67 13.88 14.03 -3.48
N ASP A 68 14.66 12.93 -3.49
CA ASP A 68 14.29 11.64 -4.06
C ASP A 68 13.68 10.66 -3.02
N GLY A 69 13.48 11.09 -1.77
CA GLY A 69 13.01 10.26 -0.66
C GLY A 69 14.12 9.85 0.32
N GLY A 70 13.78 9.04 1.32
CA GLY A 70 14.75 8.47 2.27
C GLY A 70 15.47 7.25 1.72
N LYS A 71 16.53 6.82 2.42
CA LYS A 71 17.24 5.56 2.15
C LYS A 71 17.40 4.74 3.41
N VAL A 72 17.47 3.43 3.27
CA VAL A 72 17.81 2.50 4.35
C VAL A 72 18.94 1.58 3.93
N SER A 73 19.72 1.08 4.88
CA SER A 73 20.76 0.08 4.59
C SER A 73 20.21 -1.32 4.30
N SER A 74 21.04 -2.15 3.70
CA SER A 74 20.78 -3.58 3.51
C SER A 74 20.55 -4.35 4.83
N VAL A 75 21.09 -3.85 5.94
CA VAL A 75 20.87 -4.42 7.29
C VAL A 75 19.43 -4.22 7.74
N VAL A 76 18.87 -3.03 7.55
CA VAL A 76 17.45 -2.75 7.86
C VAL A 76 16.55 -3.65 7.02
N ALA A 77 16.83 -3.77 5.72
CA ALA A 77 16.09 -4.63 4.81
C ALA A 77 16.11 -6.11 5.25
N ALA A 78 17.28 -6.63 5.60
CA ALA A 78 17.44 -7.99 6.13
C ALA A 78 16.72 -8.16 7.48
N GLY A 79 16.66 -7.11 8.31
CA GLY A 79 15.89 -7.10 9.56
C GLY A 79 14.39 -7.29 9.33
N ILE A 80 13.81 -6.58 8.36
CA ILE A 80 12.39 -6.74 7.99
C ILE A 80 12.13 -8.14 7.44
N ASP A 81 13.02 -8.63 6.58
CA ASP A 81 12.93 -9.98 6.00
C ASP A 81 12.96 -11.08 7.08
N CYS A 82 13.88 -10.97 8.04
CA CYS A 82 13.98 -11.87 9.18
C CYS A 82 12.75 -11.77 10.10
N LEU A 83 12.20 -10.57 10.30
CA LEU A 83 10.99 -10.37 11.08
C LEU A 83 9.80 -11.10 10.45
N ASP A 84 9.62 -10.99 9.13
CA ASP A 84 8.54 -11.70 8.42
C ASP A 84 8.64 -13.22 8.63
N LEU A 85 9.86 -13.77 8.48
CA LEU A 85 10.12 -15.19 8.72
C LEU A 85 9.80 -15.61 10.15
N ILE A 86 10.17 -14.81 11.16
CA ILE A 86 9.85 -15.08 12.57
C ILE A 86 8.34 -15.10 12.78
N LEU A 87 7.63 -14.10 12.25
CA LEU A 87 6.18 -13.98 12.41
C LEU A 87 5.45 -15.11 11.70
N GLU A 88 5.98 -15.64 10.61
CA GLU A 88 5.41 -16.76 9.87
C GLU A 88 5.65 -18.11 10.55
N HIS A 89 6.89 -18.39 10.99
CA HIS A 89 7.33 -19.75 11.31
C HIS A 89 7.45 -20.05 12.82
N VAL A 90 7.58 -19.04 13.67
CA VAL A 90 7.67 -19.27 15.13
C VAL A 90 6.31 -19.72 15.65
N SER A 91 6.31 -20.80 16.42
CA SER A 91 5.12 -21.41 16.99
C SER A 91 5.34 -21.82 18.45
N GLY A 92 4.28 -22.14 19.19
CA GLY A 92 4.37 -22.63 20.56
C GLY A 92 4.45 -21.52 21.61
N ARG A 93 3.77 -21.72 22.75
CA ARG A 93 3.44 -20.68 23.74
C ARG A 93 4.65 -19.89 24.23
N LYS A 94 5.71 -20.56 24.69
CA LYS A 94 6.87 -19.88 25.28
C LYS A 94 7.63 -19.02 24.26
N ARG A 95 7.82 -19.53 23.04
CA ARG A 95 8.50 -18.83 21.95
C ARG A 95 7.68 -17.67 21.40
N LEU A 96 6.37 -17.87 21.24
CA LEU A 96 5.46 -16.79 20.87
C LEU A 96 5.48 -15.68 21.94
N ASN A 97 5.55 -16.02 23.24
CA ASN A 97 5.68 -15.02 24.29
C ASN A 97 6.96 -14.19 24.18
N VAL A 98 8.07 -14.75 23.68
CA VAL A 98 9.29 -13.98 23.38
C VAL A 98 8.99 -12.94 22.30
N VAL A 99 8.44 -13.35 21.15
CA VAL A 99 8.12 -12.42 20.04
C VAL A 99 7.09 -11.36 20.47
N LYS A 100 6.04 -11.76 21.20
CA LYS A 100 4.99 -10.87 21.70
C LYS A 100 5.53 -9.73 22.57
N ARG A 101 6.57 -9.96 23.37
CA ARG A 101 7.16 -8.92 24.23
C ARG A 101 7.81 -7.78 23.44
N HIS A 102 8.22 -8.04 22.21
CA HIS A 102 8.92 -7.07 21.35
C HIS A 102 8.01 -6.52 20.23
N ILE A 103 6.75 -6.96 20.16
CA ILE A 103 5.87 -6.62 19.03
C ILE A 103 5.64 -5.12 18.87
N GLN A 104 5.47 -4.38 19.97
CA GLN A 104 5.26 -2.93 19.92
C GLN A 104 6.49 -2.21 19.34
N SER A 105 7.70 -2.65 19.70
CA SER A 105 8.92 -2.08 19.12
C SER A 105 9.00 -2.38 17.64
N PHE A 106 8.65 -3.60 17.21
CA PHE A 106 8.64 -3.94 15.80
C PHE A 106 7.66 -3.07 15.00
N ILE A 107 6.42 -2.95 15.45
CA ILE A 107 5.42 -2.11 14.77
C ILE A 107 5.90 -0.65 14.70
N SER A 108 6.43 -0.11 15.81
CA SER A 108 6.97 1.25 15.88
C SER A 108 8.10 1.47 14.87
N SER A 109 9.06 0.55 14.79
CA SER A 109 10.18 0.66 13.84
C SER A 109 9.71 0.57 12.39
N LEU A 110 8.74 -0.30 12.07
CA LEU A 110 8.17 -0.39 10.72
C LEU A 110 7.47 0.92 10.31
N PHE A 111 6.71 1.54 11.21
CA PHE A 111 6.13 2.85 10.93
C PHE A 111 7.18 3.92 10.72
N ASN A 112 8.25 3.92 11.52
CA ASN A 112 9.35 4.86 11.36
C ASN A 112 10.06 4.67 10.00
N ILE A 113 10.26 3.44 9.55
CA ILE A 113 10.82 3.17 8.22
C ILE A 113 9.90 3.70 7.12
N ILE A 114 8.61 3.38 7.16
CA ILE A 114 7.64 3.88 6.17
C ILE A 114 7.62 5.41 6.14
N LEU A 115 7.56 6.05 7.31
CA LEU A 115 7.53 7.51 7.44
C LEU A 115 8.73 8.19 6.78
N ASN A 116 9.92 7.59 6.91
CA ASN A 116 11.15 8.17 6.37
C ASN A 116 11.36 7.87 4.89
N LEU A 117 10.76 6.78 4.38
CA LEU A 117 10.87 6.39 2.98
C LEU A 117 9.74 6.92 2.08
N GLN A 118 8.59 7.30 2.65
CA GLN A 118 7.44 7.76 1.87
C GLN A 118 7.82 8.94 0.96
N SER A 119 7.54 8.79 -0.32
CA SER A 119 7.75 9.80 -1.36
C SER A 119 7.00 9.36 -2.62
N PRO A 120 6.49 10.26 -3.47
CA PRO A 120 5.94 9.86 -4.77
C PRO A 120 6.96 9.12 -5.65
N VAL A 121 8.26 9.28 -5.38
CA VAL A 121 9.37 8.64 -6.09
C VAL A 121 9.38 7.12 -5.92
N ILE A 122 8.76 6.59 -4.85
CA ILE A 122 8.74 5.14 -4.56
C ILE A 122 8.03 4.33 -5.66
N PHE A 123 7.22 4.98 -6.50
CA PHE A 123 6.51 4.34 -7.60
C PHE A 123 7.32 4.28 -8.90
N TYR A 124 8.51 4.87 -8.96
CA TYR A 124 9.32 4.88 -10.17
C TYR A 124 10.43 3.83 -10.13
N GLU A 125 10.65 3.19 -11.27
CA GLU A 125 11.76 2.26 -11.47
C GLU A 125 13.10 2.97 -11.37
N ARG A 126 13.99 2.44 -10.55
CA ARG A 126 15.35 2.97 -10.38
C ARG A 126 16.24 2.63 -11.57
N SER A 127 16.78 3.64 -12.25
CA SER A 127 17.78 3.44 -13.30
C SER A 127 19.07 2.88 -12.72
N ILE A 128 19.44 1.67 -13.13
CA ILE A 128 20.60 0.87 -12.66
C ILE A 128 21.97 1.53 -13.01
N GLN A 129 21.98 2.70 -13.64
CA GLN A 129 23.23 3.33 -14.13
C GLN A 129 24.22 3.75 -13.05
N ASN A 130 23.80 3.86 -11.77
CA ASN A 130 24.73 4.08 -10.65
C ASN A 130 25.24 2.74 -10.09
N LYS A 131 26.27 2.18 -10.74
CA LYS A 131 27.02 0.97 -10.30
C LYS A 131 27.63 1.03 -8.88
N GLY A 132 27.40 2.09 -8.11
CA GLY A 132 27.94 2.28 -6.76
C GLY A 132 26.91 2.33 -5.63
N ASP A 133 25.60 2.34 -5.93
CA ASP A 133 24.58 2.38 -4.87
C ASP A 133 24.08 0.96 -4.55
N THR A 134 24.57 0.41 -3.43
CA THR A 134 24.20 -0.91 -2.92
C THR A 134 22.95 -0.88 -2.03
N ASP A 135 22.35 0.29 -1.83
CA ASP A 135 21.21 0.41 -0.92
C ASP A 135 19.94 -0.20 -1.54
N PRO A 136 19.13 -0.90 -0.74
CA PRO A 136 17.85 -1.44 -1.18
C PRO A 136 16.92 -0.37 -1.73
N ASP A 137 16.08 -0.78 -2.67
CA ASP A 137 15.03 0.06 -3.24
C ASP A 137 14.00 0.49 -2.17
N PRO A 138 13.76 1.80 -1.95
CA PRO A 138 12.83 2.30 -0.95
C PRO A 138 11.40 1.77 -1.11
N GLY A 139 10.93 1.62 -2.35
CA GLY A 139 9.59 1.09 -2.64
C GLY A 139 9.44 -0.34 -2.12
N THR A 140 10.39 -1.19 -2.49
CA THR A 140 10.47 -2.58 -2.02
C THR A 140 10.44 -2.66 -0.49
N ILE A 141 11.18 -1.79 0.21
CA ILE A 141 11.21 -1.76 1.67
C ILE A 141 9.86 -1.35 2.26
N ILE A 142 9.18 -0.35 1.68
CA ILE A 142 7.84 0.04 2.11
C ILE A 142 6.87 -1.13 1.95
N LEU A 143 6.89 -1.81 0.79
CA LEU A 143 6.02 -2.97 0.56
C LEU A 143 6.25 -4.07 1.62
N MET A 144 7.51 -4.40 1.89
CA MET A 144 7.86 -5.37 2.95
C MET A 144 7.32 -4.93 4.32
N CYS A 145 7.44 -3.64 4.67
CA CYS A 145 6.92 -3.13 5.93
C CYS A 145 5.39 -3.25 6.01
N VAL A 146 4.68 -2.89 4.94
CA VAL A 146 3.21 -2.97 4.88
C VAL A 146 2.73 -4.42 4.96
N ASP A 147 3.41 -5.35 4.31
CA ASP A 147 3.07 -6.77 4.39
C ASP A 147 3.30 -7.35 5.80
N VAL A 148 4.40 -6.99 6.45
CA VAL A 148 4.65 -7.39 7.84
C VAL A 148 3.58 -6.81 8.77
N LEU A 149 3.21 -5.54 8.61
CA LEU A 149 2.12 -4.91 9.38
C LEU A 149 0.76 -5.60 9.12
N ALA A 150 0.48 -5.97 7.87
CA ALA A 150 -0.73 -6.71 7.52
C ALA A 150 -0.74 -8.10 8.18
N ARG A 151 0.41 -8.77 8.27
CA ARG A 151 0.54 -10.06 8.98
C ARG A 151 0.35 -9.92 10.49
N ILE A 152 0.91 -8.88 11.09
CA ILE A 152 0.77 -8.59 12.52
C ILE A 152 -0.71 -8.34 12.85
N SER A 153 -1.38 -7.44 12.10
CA SER A 153 -2.80 -7.12 12.30
C SER A 153 -3.72 -8.32 12.07
N GLY A 154 -3.40 -9.19 11.10
CA GLY A 154 -4.14 -10.43 10.86
C GLY A 154 -4.01 -11.47 11.98
N LYS A 155 -2.97 -11.35 12.83
CA LYS A 155 -2.71 -12.26 13.97
C LYS A 155 -3.05 -11.59 15.31
N HIS A 156 -4.15 -10.85 15.39
CA HIS A 156 -4.57 -10.09 16.58
C HIS A 156 -4.61 -10.88 17.91
N ALA A 157 -5.00 -12.17 17.87
CA ALA A 157 -5.00 -13.03 19.07
C ALA A 157 -3.58 -13.31 19.60
N LEU A 158 -2.58 -13.19 18.73
CA LEU A 158 -1.18 -13.33 19.08
C LEU A 158 -0.55 -11.97 19.40
N TYR A 159 -0.78 -10.99 18.54
CA TYR A 159 -0.07 -9.72 18.53
C TYR A 159 -1.04 -8.57 18.77
N GLN A 160 -0.88 -7.91 19.91
CA GLN A 160 -1.72 -6.79 20.29
C GLN A 160 -1.21 -5.50 19.63
N MET A 161 -2.11 -4.76 18.99
CA MET A 161 -1.84 -3.39 18.53
C MET A 161 -2.52 -2.42 19.50
N GLU A 162 -1.80 -1.38 19.90
CA GLU A 162 -2.40 -0.28 20.67
C GLU A 162 -3.19 0.65 19.74
N ALA A 163 -4.07 1.50 20.31
CA ALA A 163 -4.96 2.36 19.54
C ALA A 163 -4.22 3.30 18.56
N TRP A 164 -3.06 3.81 18.95
CA TRP A 164 -2.25 4.65 18.06
C TRP A 164 -1.61 3.85 16.93
N HIS A 165 -1.25 2.57 17.16
CA HIS A 165 -0.76 1.71 16.09
C HIS A 165 -1.84 1.45 15.05
N VAL A 166 -3.08 1.22 15.50
CA VAL A 166 -4.25 1.10 14.61
C VAL A 166 -4.42 2.38 13.79
N ALA A 167 -4.40 3.54 14.43
CA ALA A 167 -4.53 4.82 13.73
C ALA A 167 -3.45 5.04 12.67
N GLN A 168 -2.20 4.69 12.97
CA GLN A 168 -1.09 4.78 12.00
C GLN A 168 -1.25 3.78 10.86
N SER A 169 -1.65 2.54 11.12
CA SER A 169 -1.94 1.56 10.07
C SER A 169 -3.05 2.04 9.13
N LEU A 170 -4.09 2.68 9.67
CA LEU A 170 -5.16 3.27 8.88
C LEU A 170 -4.67 4.44 8.02
N ARG A 171 -3.64 5.17 8.45
CA ARG A 171 -3.10 6.33 7.73
C ARG A 171 -2.18 5.96 6.56
N ILE A 172 -1.50 4.82 6.63
CA ILE A 172 -0.48 4.41 5.63
C ILE A 172 -0.98 4.57 4.17
N PRO A 173 -2.16 4.07 3.78
CA PRO A 173 -2.57 4.16 2.38
C PRO A 173 -2.73 5.62 1.90
N SER A 174 -3.35 6.48 2.72
CA SER A 174 -3.42 7.91 2.40
C SER A 174 -2.03 8.53 2.24
N ALA A 175 -1.09 8.23 3.14
CA ALA A 175 0.24 8.82 3.10
C ALA A 175 1.06 8.38 1.88
N LEU A 176 0.89 7.13 1.42
CA LEU A 176 1.62 6.58 0.27
C LEU A 176 1.01 6.98 -1.07
N PHE A 177 -0.33 7.06 -1.17
CA PHE A 177 -1.03 7.23 -2.45
C PHE A 177 -1.63 8.63 -2.67
N GLN A 178 -1.50 9.57 -1.73
CA GLN A 178 -2.11 10.91 -1.84
C GLN A 178 -1.80 11.60 -3.18
N ASP A 179 -0.54 11.50 -3.62
CA ASP A 179 -0.05 12.14 -4.85
C ASP A 179 0.03 11.16 -6.04
N PHE A 180 -0.55 9.96 -5.93
CA PHE A 180 -0.52 8.95 -6.99
C PHE A 180 -1.11 9.45 -8.31
N HIS A 181 -2.14 10.28 -8.22
CA HIS A 181 -2.79 10.88 -9.38
C HIS A 181 -1.88 11.86 -10.15
N LEU A 182 -0.80 12.35 -9.53
CA LEU A 182 0.17 13.29 -10.10
C LEU A 182 1.37 12.62 -10.77
N LEU A 183 1.49 11.29 -10.69
CA LEU A 183 2.56 10.53 -11.32
C LEU A 183 2.55 10.75 -12.84
N LYS A 184 3.74 10.99 -13.41
CA LYS A 184 3.93 11.25 -14.83
C LYS A 184 4.59 10.06 -15.50
N LEU A 185 4.17 9.76 -16.73
CA LEU A 185 4.90 8.85 -17.60
C LEU A 185 6.15 9.58 -18.09
N SER A 186 7.31 8.93 -18.04
CA SER A 186 8.53 9.49 -18.63
C SER A 186 8.27 9.67 -20.13
N GLU A 187 8.31 10.91 -20.62
CA GLU A 187 8.35 11.16 -22.05
C GLU A 187 9.64 10.52 -22.59
N ALA A 188 9.52 9.73 -23.67
CA ALA A 188 10.68 9.23 -24.40
C ALA A 188 11.56 10.43 -24.81
N PRO A 189 12.89 10.24 -25.00
CA PRO A 189 13.72 11.31 -25.53
C PRO A 189 13.16 11.71 -26.89
N VAL A 190 12.63 12.93 -26.98
CA VAL A 190 12.32 13.54 -28.27
C VAL A 190 13.62 13.50 -29.09
N PRO A 191 13.62 12.96 -30.32
CA PRO A 191 14.79 13.03 -31.18
C PRO A 191 15.19 14.50 -31.29
N ASN A 192 16.48 14.80 -31.09
CA ASN A 192 17.03 16.14 -31.19
C ASN A 192 16.76 16.74 -32.57
N ASP A 193 15.63 17.41 -32.74
CA ASP A 193 15.46 18.42 -33.76
C ASP A 193 15.67 19.77 -33.10
N SER A 194 16.90 20.25 -33.26
CA SER A 194 17.28 21.62 -33.00
C SER A 194 16.40 22.57 -33.83
N SER A 195 15.47 23.28 -33.19
CA SER A 195 15.29 24.73 -33.43
C SER A 195 14.19 25.35 -32.57
N THR A 196 14.56 26.48 -31.95
CA THR A 196 13.69 27.58 -31.47
C THR A 196 12.72 27.32 -30.32
N VAL A 197 13.21 27.58 -29.10
CA VAL A 197 12.41 27.83 -27.88
C VAL A 197 12.23 29.34 -27.70
N PRO A 198 11.01 29.85 -27.39
CA PRO A 198 10.84 31.01 -26.54
C PRO A 198 10.59 30.58 -25.09
N ASN A 199 11.25 31.30 -24.22
CA ASN A 199 11.49 31.05 -22.81
C ASN A 199 10.22 31.15 -21.94
N ASN A 200 10.20 30.40 -20.83
CA ASN A 200 9.40 30.51 -19.60
C ASN A 200 8.51 29.31 -19.27
N GLN A 201 9.11 28.20 -18.85
CA GLN A 201 8.55 27.38 -17.78
C GLN A 201 9.69 26.93 -16.86
N ILE A 202 9.53 27.22 -15.56
CA ILE A 202 10.37 26.72 -14.48
C ILE A 202 10.07 25.21 -14.38
N SER A 203 10.72 24.41 -15.21
CA SER A 203 10.78 22.97 -15.02
C SER A 203 11.99 22.67 -14.15
N ASN A 204 11.75 22.08 -12.98
CA ASN A 204 12.80 21.49 -12.15
C ASN A 204 13.40 20.29 -12.90
N SER A 205 14.25 20.57 -13.88
CA SER A 205 14.91 19.65 -14.81
C SER A 205 16.14 18.96 -14.19
N VAL A 206 16.03 18.56 -12.92
CA VAL A 206 17.14 17.86 -12.23
C VAL A 206 16.75 16.41 -11.87
N ALA A 207 15.46 16.08 -11.79
CA ALA A 207 15.00 14.72 -11.44
C ALA A 207 14.90 13.74 -12.62
N SER A 208 15.10 14.19 -13.88
CA SER A 208 14.74 13.39 -15.06
C SER A 208 15.80 12.36 -15.51
N LYS A 209 16.92 12.20 -14.80
CA LYS A 209 18.02 11.29 -15.23
C LYS A 209 18.05 9.93 -14.54
N HIS A 210 17.22 9.69 -13.52
CA HIS A 210 17.33 8.49 -12.67
C HIS A 210 16.15 7.51 -12.70
N PHE A 211 15.07 7.80 -13.42
CA PHE A 211 13.85 6.98 -13.41
C PHE A 211 13.40 6.60 -14.83
N SER A 212 13.22 5.30 -15.10
CA SER A 212 12.88 4.75 -16.43
C SER A 212 11.37 4.73 -16.72
N GLY A 213 10.54 4.75 -15.68
CA GLY A 213 9.08 4.68 -15.77
C GLY A 213 8.44 4.43 -14.40
N VAL A 214 7.11 4.42 -14.35
CA VAL A 214 6.37 3.99 -13.15
C VAL A 214 6.36 2.47 -13.10
N ASP A 215 6.79 1.88 -11.97
CA ASP A 215 6.70 0.45 -11.72
C ASP A 215 5.25 0.06 -11.42
N ARG A 216 4.60 -0.47 -12.46
CA ARG A 216 3.19 -0.88 -12.42
C ARG A 216 2.97 -2.04 -11.46
N GLN A 217 3.82 -3.07 -11.51
CA GLN A 217 3.63 -4.27 -10.69
C GLN A 217 3.78 -3.92 -9.21
N TYR A 218 4.81 -3.14 -8.86
CA TYR A 218 4.98 -2.62 -7.51
C TYR A 218 3.77 -1.81 -7.04
N SER A 219 3.25 -0.90 -7.88
CA SER A 219 2.10 -0.06 -7.49
C SER A 219 0.86 -0.89 -7.17
N ILE A 220 0.62 -1.98 -7.90
CA ILE A 220 -0.50 -2.92 -7.70
C ILE A 220 -0.27 -3.72 -6.41
N ASP A 221 0.94 -4.24 -6.20
CA ASP A 221 1.27 -5.04 -5.02
C ASP A 221 1.17 -4.21 -3.73
N LEU A 222 1.65 -2.97 -3.76
CA LEU A 222 1.52 -2.04 -2.65
C LEU A 222 0.06 -1.68 -2.38
N PHE A 223 -0.74 -1.45 -3.43
CA PHE A 223 -2.17 -1.19 -3.28
C PHE A 223 -2.89 -2.38 -2.61
N ALA A 224 -2.61 -3.59 -3.09
CA ALA A 224 -3.17 -4.81 -2.53
C ALA A 224 -2.72 -5.03 -1.08
N ALA A 225 -1.46 -4.77 -0.75
CA ALA A 225 -0.92 -4.86 0.61
C ALA A 225 -1.60 -3.85 1.55
N CYS A 226 -1.79 -2.60 1.09
CA CYS A 226 -2.54 -1.58 1.81
C CYS A 226 -3.99 -2.02 2.07
N CYS A 227 -4.66 -2.59 1.06
CA CYS A 227 -6.02 -3.11 1.23
C CYS A 227 -6.08 -4.27 2.24
N ARG A 228 -5.11 -5.20 2.21
CA ARG A 228 -5.00 -6.29 3.19
C ARG A 228 -4.79 -5.77 4.60
N LEU A 229 -3.91 -4.77 4.77
CA LEU A 229 -3.67 -4.11 6.05
C LEU A 229 -4.96 -3.48 6.59
N LEU A 230 -5.63 -2.65 5.78
CA LEU A 230 -6.90 -2.02 6.17
C LEU A 230 -7.96 -3.06 6.53
N HIS A 231 -8.13 -4.10 5.71
CA HIS A 231 -9.08 -5.17 5.96
C HIS A 231 -8.82 -5.87 7.31
N ASN A 232 -7.57 -6.25 7.60
CA ASN A 232 -7.21 -6.92 8.85
C ASN A 232 -7.41 -6.02 10.07
N VAL A 233 -7.04 -4.74 9.95
CA VAL A 233 -7.20 -3.75 11.02
C VAL A 233 -8.69 -3.51 11.30
N LEU A 234 -9.50 -3.32 10.25
CA LEU A 234 -10.96 -3.24 10.34
C LEU A 234 -11.55 -4.48 11.01
N LYS A 235 -11.13 -5.67 10.57
CA LYS A 235 -11.64 -6.95 11.05
C LYS A 235 -11.46 -7.13 12.57
N HIS A 236 -10.31 -6.72 13.09
CA HIS A 236 -9.86 -7.09 14.43
C HIS A 236 -9.81 -5.95 15.44
N HIS A 237 -9.82 -4.68 15.01
CA HIS A 237 -9.64 -3.50 15.87
C HIS A 237 -10.79 -2.49 15.67
N LYS A 238 -12.02 -2.98 15.77
CA LYS A 238 -13.25 -2.27 15.35
C LYS A 238 -13.44 -0.93 16.07
N THR A 239 -13.29 -0.93 17.39
CA THR A 239 -13.50 0.26 18.23
C THR A 239 -12.46 1.34 17.97
N GLU A 240 -11.20 0.95 17.79
CA GLU A 240 -10.12 1.86 17.43
C GLU A 240 -10.31 2.41 16.01
N CYS A 241 -10.78 1.58 15.09
CA CYS A 241 -11.13 2.02 13.73
C CYS A 241 -12.29 3.03 13.72
N GLU A 242 -13.34 2.79 14.50
CA GLU A 242 -14.47 3.72 14.64
C GLU A 242 -14.01 5.09 15.16
N ARG A 243 -13.15 5.10 16.19
CA ARG A 243 -12.55 6.35 16.70
C ARG A 243 -11.68 7.07 15.66
N CYS A 244 -11.16 6.34 14.68
CA CYS A 244 -10.32 6.85 13.59
C CYS A 244 -11.06 6.86 12.25
N ILE A 245 -12.39 6.92 12.23
CA ILE A 245 -13.19 6.75 11.01
C ILE A 245 -12.81 7.73 9.90
N ALA A 246 -12.50 8.98 10.24
CA ALA A 246 -12.08 9.99 9.28
C ALA A 246 -10.75 9.62 8.58
N ILE A 247 -9.82 8.99 9.31
CA ILE A 247 -8.55 8.52 8.75
C ILE A 247 -8.80 7.34 7.81
N LEU A 248 -9.66 6.40 8.22
CA LEU A 248 -10.05 5.28 7.36
C LEU A 248 -10.73 5.77 6.07
N GLN A 249 -11.67 6.72 6.18
CA GLN A 249 -12.35 7.32 5.04
C GLN A 249 -11.38 8.02 4.08
N ALA A 250 -10.41 8.77 4.61
CA ALA A 250 -9.38 9.42 3.80
C ALA A 250 -8.53 8.39 3.04
N SER A 251 -8.07 7.33 3.71
CA SER A 251 -7.27 6.27 3.09
C SER A 251 -8.04 5.48 2.04
N VAL A 252 -9.28 5.08 2.34
CA VAL A 252 -10.16 4.39 1.37
C VAL A 252 -10.48 5.30 0.18
N GLY A 253 -10.67 6.60 0.42
CA GLY A 253 -10.89 7.59 -0.63
C GLY A 253 -9.70 7.76 -1.56
N VAL A 254 -8.49 7.87 -1.02
CA VAL A 254 -7.27 7.94 -1.84
C VAL A 254 -7.07 6.67 -2.67
N LEU A 255 -7.32 5.49 -2.09
CA LEU A 255 -7.27 4.23 -2.82
C LEU A 255 -8.32 4.19 -3.95
N LEU A 256 -9.53 4.67 -3.69
CA LEU A 256 -10.58 4.80 -4.70
C LEU A 256 -10.16 5.76 -5.83
N HIS A 257 -9.52 6.89 -5.52
CA HIS A 257 -9.02 7.83 -6.53
C HIS A 257 -7.98 7.19 -7.47
N CYS A 258 -7.20 6.23 -6.97
CA CYS A 258 -6.21 5.52 -7.81
C CYS A 258 -6.87 4.68 -8.92
N LEU A 259 -8.15 4.32 -8.76
CA LEU A 259 -8.92 3.56 -9.74
C LEU A 259 -9.47 4.42 -10.89
N GLU A 260 -9.30 5.76 -10.83
CA GLU A 260 -9.62 6.62 -11.95
C GLU A 260 -8.67 6.38 -13.13
N THR A 261 -9.22 5.91 -14.24
CA THR A 261 -8.47 5.71 -15.47
C THR A 261 -8.55 6.94 -16.37
N VAL A 262 -7.43 7.31 -16.99
CA VAL A 262 -7.42 8.39 -17.99
C VAL A 262 -7.83 7.81 -19.35
N ASP A 263 -8.75 8.49 -20.05
CA ASP A 263 -9.05 8.15 -21.44
C ASP A 263 -7.92 8.65 -22.35
N ALA A 264 -7.41 7.78 -23.23
CA ALA A 264 -6.29 8.07 -24.13
C ALA A 264 -6.60 9.24 -25.08
N ASN A 265 -7.89 9.53 -25.30
CA ASN A 265 -8.38 10.59 -26.18
C ASN A 265 -8.40 11.99 -25.55
N ALA A 266 -8.23 12.11 -24.23
CA ALA A 266 -8.25 13.40 -23.55
C ALA A 266 -6.91 14.15 -23.77
N ALA A 267 -6.86 15.01 -24.79
CA ALA A 267 -5.67 15.78 -25.17
C ALA A 267 -5.01 16.57 -24.02
N VAL A 268 -5.76 16.90 -22.97
CA VAL A 268 -5.31 17.68 -21.79
C VAL A 268 -4.58 16.82 -20.74
N ARG A 269 -4.68 15.49 -20.81
CA ARG A 269 -4.10 14.56 -19.81
C ARG A 269 -3.12 13.54 -20.38
N LYS A 270 -2.62 13.77 -21.60
CA LYS A 270 -1.50 13.02 -22.15
C LYS A 270 -0.29 13.18 -21.22
N GLY A 271 0.15 12.10 -20.59
CA GLY A 271 1.37 12.07 -19.78
C GLY A 271 1.20 11.77 -18.29
N PHE A 272 -0.03 11.67 -17.75
CA PHE A 272 -0.22 11.16 -16.38
C PHE A 272 -0.38 9.64 -16.35
N PHE A 273 0.21 9.01 -15.35
CA PHE A 273 0.16 7.56 -15.16
C PHE A 273 -1.25 7.10 -14.77
N SER A 274 -1.85 6.15 -15.47
CA SER A 274 -3.02 5.43 -14.98
C SER A 274 -2.83 3.94 -15.18
N TRP A 275 -3.39 3.14 -14.28
CA TRP A 275 -3.47 1.71 -14.49
C TRP A 275 -4.25 1.38 -15.76
N GLU A 276 -3.84 0.27 -16.38
CA GLU A 276 -4.66 -0.39 -17.37
C GLU A 276 -5.91 -0.98 -16.76
N VAL A 277 -6.89 -1.30 -17.59
CA VAL A 277 -8.20 -1.78 -17.13
C VAL A 277 -8.04 -3.05 -16.29
N GLU A 278 -7.22 -4.01 -16.72
CA GLU A 278 -6.98 -5.26 -15.98
C GLU A 278 -6.28 -5.04 -14.63
N GLU A 279 -5.30 -4.12 -14.58
CA GLU A 279 -4.60 -3.72 -13.36
C GLU A 279 -5.58 -3.04 -12.37
N GLY A 280 -6.42 -2.14 -12.89
CA GLY A 280 -7.47 -1.48 -12.13
C GLY A 280 -8.52 -2.45 -11.59
N VAL A 281 -8.90 -3.48 -12.35
CA VAL A 281 -9.84 -4.53 -11.90
C VAL A 281 -9.27 -5.32 -10.72
N LYS A 282 -7.98 -5.66 -10.74
CA LYS A 282 -7.32 -6.34 -9.60
C LYS A 282 -7.34 -5.46 -8.34
N CYS A 283 -7.03 -4.18 -8.48
CA CYS A 283 -7.03 -3.22 -7.37
C CYS A 283 -8.46 -3.00 -6.84
N ALA A 284 -9.44 -2.82 -7.72
CA ALA A 284 -10.86 -2.76 -7.38
C ALA A 284 -11.32 -3.98 -6.56
N GLY A 285 -10.92 -5.19 -6.99
CA GLY A 285 -11.23 -6.42 -6.25
C GLY A 285 -10.65 -6.43 -4.82
N CYS A 286 -9.51 -5.78 -4.58
CA CYS A 286 -8.94 -5.63 -3.25
C CYS A 286 -9.71 -4.59 -2.41
N LEU A 287 -10.04 -3.44 -2.99
CA LEU A 287 -10.80 -2.38 -2.33
C LEU A 287 -12.22 -2.84 -1.96
N ARG A 288 -12.85 -3.65 -2.82
CA ARG A 288 -14.15 -4.27 -2.59
C ARG A 288 -14.24 -4.98 -1.24
N ARG A 289 -13.18 -5.72 -0.85
CA ARG A 289 -13.13 -6.47 0.41
C ARG A 289 -13.17 -5.57 1.65
N ILE A 290 -12.76 -4.30 1.51
CA ILE A 290 -12.89 -3.31 2.59
C ILE A 290 -14.36 -2.94 2.78
N TYR A 291 -15.08 -2.65 1.68
CA TYR A 291 -16.50 -2.34 1.73
C TYR A 291 -17.34 -3.53 2.24
N GLU A 292 -17.00 -4.75 1.83
CA GLU A 292 -17.62 -5.97 2.34
C GLU A 292 -17.37 -6.14 3.86
N GLU A 293 -16.16 -5.86 4.35
CA GLU A 293 -15.85 -5.94 5.79
C GLU A 293 -16.59 -4.87 6.60
N ILE A 294 -16.72 -3.65 6.06
CA ILE A 294 -17.53 -2.58 6.68
C ILE A 294 -18.97 -3.07 6.89
N ARG A 295 -19.57 -3.73 5.88
CA ARG A 295 -20.90 -4.34 6.01
C ARG A 295 -20.94 -5.45 7.06
N HIS A 296 -19.95 -6.35 7.07
CA HIS A 296 -19.87 -7.42 8.08
C HIS A 296 -19.86 -6.88 9.52
N GLN A 297 -19.41 -5.63 9.69
CA GLN A 297 -19.38 -4.92 10.96
C GLN A 297 -20.36 -3.76 11.03
N LYS A 298 -21.54 -3.92 10.41
CA LYS A 298 -22.58 -2.89 10.36
C LYS A 298 -22.95 -2.29 11.72
N ASP A 299 -22.83 -3.05 12.81
CA ASP A 299 -23.19 -2.56 14.14
C ASP A 299 -22.26 -1.43 14.61
N VAL A 300 -21.03 -1.40 14.10
CA VAL A 300 -20.01 -0.38 14.42
C VAL A 300 -19.95 0.66 13.31
N PHE A 301 -19.89 0.23 12.05
CA PHE A 301 -19.64 1.16 10.92
C PHE A 301 -20.89 1.61 10.17
N GLY A 302 -22.07 1.07 10.49
CA GLY A 302 -23.33 1.44 9.85
C GLY A 302 -23.59 2.95 9.81
N PRO A 303 -23.42 3.69 10.91
CA PRO A 303 -23.56 5.15 10.93
C PRO A 303 -22.58 5.91 10.01
N HIS A 304 -21.55 5.21 9.51
CA HIS A 304 -20.48 5.77 8.70
C HIS A 304 -20.48 5.27 7.24
N CYS A 305 -21.37 4.33 6.89
CA CYS A 305 -21.42 3.73 5.55
C CYS A 305 -21.79 4.74 4.46
N SER A 306 -22.66 5.69 4.78
CA SER A 306 -23.14 6.70 3.83
C SER A 306 -22.02 7.59 3.31
N GLN A 307 -20.98 7.87 4.10
CA GLN A 307 -19.81 8.62 3.63
C GLN A 307 -18.93 7.82 2.67
N PHE A 308 -18.76 6.50 2.88
CA PHE A 308 -18.02 5.65 1.93
C PHE A 308 -18.78 5.53 0.61
N LEU A 309 -20.10 5.33 0.68
CA LEU A 309 -20.97 5.29 -0.49
C LEU A 309 -20.97 6.63 -1.24
N SER A 310 -21.04 7.75 -0.50
CA SER A 310 -20.95 9.10 -1.04
C SER A 310 -19.68 9.29 -1.85
N ASN A 311 -18.53 8.91 -1.29
CA ASN A 311 -17.24 9.08 -1.94
C ASN A 311 -17.13 8.22 -3.21
N TYR A 312 -17.60 6.97 -3.16
CA TYR A 312 -17.68 6.12 -4.35
C TYR A 312 -18.52 6.76 -5.46
N ILE A 313 -19.74 7.21 -5.16
CA ILE A 313 -20.63 7.84 -6.14
C ILE A 313 -19.98 9.10 -6.72
N TRP A 314 -19.39 9.94 -5.86
CA TRP A 314 -18.71 11.16 -6.26
C TRP A 314 -17.59 10.90 -7.29
N VAL A 315 -16.72 9.94 -6.99
CA VAL A 315 -15.60 9.58 -7.88
C VAL A 315 -16.13 8.92 -9.15
N TYR A 316 -17.06 7.96 -9.05
CA TYR A 316 -17.67 7.28 -10.19
C TYR A 316 -18.31 8.25 -11.18
N SER A 317 -19.05 9.25 -10.67
CA SER A 317 -19.69 10.29 -11.46
C SER A 317 -18.72 11.33 -12.07
N GLY A 318 -17.40 11.13 -11.92
CA GLY A 318 -16.40 11.96 -12.58
C GLY A 318 -15.99 13.21 -11.80
N HIS A 319 -16.21 13.22 -10.48
CA HIS A 319 -15.77 14.32 -9.60
C HIS A 319 -14.52 14.00 -8.77
N GLY A 320 -13.83 12.89 -9.07
CA GLY A 320 -12.53 12.56 -8.47
C GLY A 320 -11.40 13.52 -8.90
N PRO A 321 -10.20 13.39 -8.33
CA PRO A 321 -9.04 14.23 -8.66
C PRO A 321 -8.75 14.36 -10.14
N ARG A 322 -8.96 13.27 -10.91
CA ARG A 322 -8.74 13.27 -12.35
C ARG A 322 -9.94 13.80 -13.11
N LYS A 323 -11.14 13.76 -12.54
CA LYS A 323 -12.39 14.10 -13.22
C LYS A 323 -12.62 13.21 -14.45
N THR A 324 -12.41 11.91 -14.29
CA THR A 324 -12.59 10.91 -15.37
C THR A 324 -13.66 9.89 -15.06
N GLY A 325 -13.97 9.68 -13.78
CA GLY A 325 -14.82 8.58 -13.39
C GLY A 325 -14.06 7.26 -13.37
N ILE A 326 -14.79 6.19 -13.11
CA ILE A 326 -14.27 4.82 -13.05
C ILE A 326 -14.80 4.06 -14.27
N LYS A 327 -13.90 3.40 -15.01
CA LYS A 327 -14.31 2.55 -16.14
C LYS A 327 -15.21 1.42 -15.69
N ARG A 328 -16.14 1.04 -16.57
CA ARG A 328 -17.18 0.04 -16.30
C ARG A 328 -16.62 -1.28 -15.77
N GLU A 329 -15.52 -1.79 -16.32
CA GLU A 329 -14.93 -3.07 -15.92
C GLU A 329 -14.38 -3.03 -14.48
N ILE A 330 -13.73 -1.91 -14.12
CA ILE A 330 -13.21 -1.67 -12.77
C ILE A 330 -14.38 -1.50 -11.79
N ASP A 331 -15.41 -0.79 -12.25
CA ASP A 331 -16.64 -0.53 -11.51
C ASP A 331 -17.45 -1.82 -11.25
N GLU A 332 -17.55 -2.72 -12.23
CA GLU A 332 -18.13 -4.06 -12.09
C GLU A 332 -17.38 -4.88 -11.02
N ALA A 333 -16.05 -4.78 -10.98
CA ALA A 333 -15.26 -5.42 -9.93
C ALA A 333 -15.52 -4.84 -8.53
N LEU A 334 -15.79 -3.53 -8.39
CA LEU A 334 -16.15 -2.89 -7.12
C LEU A 334 -17.60 -3.16 -6.69
N ARG A 335 -18.50 -3.42 -7.63
CA ARG A 335 -19.95 -3.38 -7.43
C ARG A 335 -20.49 -4.21 -6.26
N PRO A 336 -20.02 -5.45 -6.01
CA PRO A 336 -20.50 -6.21 -4.84
C PRO A 336 -20.20 -5.50 -3.51
N GLY A 337 -19.07 -4.79 -3.40
CA GLY A 337 -18.74 -4.00 -2.22
C GLY A 337 -19.59 -2.73 -2.11
N VAL A 338 -19.90 -2.08 -3.23
CA VAL A 338 -20.82 -0.92 -3.26
C VAL A 338 -22.22 -1.32 -2.80
N TYR A 339 -22.72 -2.46 -3.28
CA TYR A 339 -23.98 -3.03 -2.81
C TYR A 339 -23.94 -3.40 -1.33
N ALA A 340 -22.79 -3.86 -0.83
CA ALA A 340 -22.61 -4.09 0.60
C ALA A 340 -22.76 -2.81 1.43
N LEU A 341 -22.27 -1.66 0.93
CA LEU A 341 -22.48 -0.36 1.57
C LEU A 341 -23.95 0.08 1.51
N ILE A 342 -24.63 -0.11 0.38
CA ILE A 342 -26.06 0.23 0.22
C ILE A 342 -26.92 -0.58 1.18
N ASP A 343 -26.70 -1.89 1.28
CA ASP A 343 -27.39 -2.79 2.21
C ASP A 343 -27.22 -2.36 3.68
N THR A 344 -26.13 -1.67 3.99
CA THR A 344 -25.83 -1.21 5.34
C THR A 344 -26.41 0.18 5.64
N CYS A 345 -26.65 1.01 4.62
CA CYS A 345 -27.20 2.36 4.80
C CYS A 345 -28.67 2.30 5.21
N SER A 346 -29.07 3.15 6.16
CA SER A 346 -30.48 3.32 6.50
C SER A 346 -31.22 4.06 5.37
N ALA A 347 -32.57 3.99 5.39
CA ALA A 347 -33.39 4.78 4.46
C ALA A 347 -33.12 6.29 4.60
N ASP A 348 -32.89 6.76 5.82
CA ASP A 348 -32.56 8.16 6.11
C ASP A 348 -31.19 8.54 5.54
N ASP A 349 -30.20 7.65 5.61
CA ASP A 349 -28.88 7.88 5.01
C ASP A 349 -28.98 8.05 3.49
N LEU A 350 -29.70 7.15 2.83
CA LEU A 350 -29.91 7.21 1.38
C LEU A 350 -30.68 8.47 0.98
N GLN A 351 -31.69 8.87 1.77
CA GLN A 351 -32.42 10.10 1.54
C GLN A 351 -31.54 11.34 1.72
N ARG A 352 -30.68 11.35 2.75
CA ARG A 352 -29.69 12.43 2.96
C ARG A 352 -28.72 12.53 1.78
N LEU A 353 -28.19 11.41 1.29
CA LEU A 353 -27.33 11.39 0.11
C LEU A 353 -28.04 11.95 -1.12
N HIS A 354 -29.29 11.55 -1.35
CA HIS A 354 -30.10 12.05 -2.45
C HIS A 354 -30.29 13.56 -2.39
N THR A 355 -30.53 14.12 -1.21
CA THR A 355 -30.63 15.58 -1.01
C THR A 355 -29.27 16.26 -1.19
N LEU A 356 -28.19 15.70 -0.64
CA LEU A 356 -26.83 16.26 -0.72
C LEU A 356 -26.32 16.35 -2.16
N PHE A 357 -26.62 15.38 -2.99
CA PHE A 357 -26.17 15.38 -4.39
C PHE A 357 -26.91 16.39 -5.28
N GLY A 358 -28.09 16.85 -4.89
CA GLY A 358 -28.91 17.72 -5.72
C GLY A 358 -29.25 17.11 -7.08
N GLU A 359 -29.65 17.91 -8.05
CA GLU A 359 -29.83 17.43 -9.43
C GLU A 359 -28.48 17.25 -10.12
N GLY A 360 -28.22 16.07 -10.69
CA GLY A 360 -26.99 15.83 -11.43
C GLY A 360 -26.56 14.37 -11.51
N PRO A 361 -25.34 14.13 -12.04
CA PRO A 361 -24.80 12.78 -12.26
C PRO A 361 -24.79 11.91 -11.00
N CYS A 362 -24.37 12.47 -9.85
CA CYS A 362 -24.31 11.72 -8.59
C CYS A 362 -25.68 11.20 -8.12
N ARG A 363 -26.73 12.01 -8.25
CA ARG A 363 -28.10 11.61 -7.89
C ARG A 363 -28.65 10.53 -8.83
N ASN A 364 -28.35 10.64 -10.13
CA ASN A 364 -28.73 9.61 -11.10
C ASN A 364 -28.00 8.29 -10.80
N THR A 365 -26.70 8.33 -10.51
CA THR A 365 -25.92 7.16 -10.10
C THR A 365 -26.49 6.51 -8.84
N LEU A 366 -26.83 7.29 -7.81
CA LEU A 366 -27.47 6.77 -6.60
C LEU A 366 -28.79 6.05 -6.91
N ALA A 367 -29.63 6.64 -7.75
CA ALA A 367 -30.91 6.07 -8.14
C ALA A 367 -30.75 4.74 -8.91
N THR A 368 -29.82 4.69 -9.87
CA THR A 368 -29.49 3.47 -10.63
C THR A 368 -28.97 2.38 -9.70
N LEU A 369 -27.99 2.69 -8.84
CA LEU A 369 -27.43 1.71 -7.89
C LEU A 369 -28.50 1.13 -6.95
N LYS A 370 -29.41 1.98 -6.46
CA LYS A 370 -30.51 1.55 -5.61
C LYS A 370 -31.45 0.62 -6.36
N HIS A 371 -31.86 1.01 -7.57
CA HIS A 371 -32.73 0.20 -8.42
C HIS A 371 -32.10 -1.17 -8.73
N ASP A 372 -30.82 -1.19 -9.12
CA ASP A 372 -30.10 -2.42 -9.45
C ASP A 372 -29.93 -3.34 -8.23
N TYR A 373 -29.69 -2.76 -7.05
CA TYR A 373 -29.61 -3.51 -5.80
C TYR A 373 -30.98 -4.13 -5.43
N GLU A 374 -32.07 -3.37 -5.53
CA GLU A 374 -33.43 -3.86 -5.25
C GLU A 374 -33.83 -5.01 -6.17
N LEU A 375 -33.53 -4.90 -7.47
CA LEU A 375 -33.84 -5.92 -8.46
C LEU A 375 -33.06 -7.23 -8.25
N ASN A 376 -31.77 -7.14 -7.91
CA ASN A 376 -30.87 -8.28 -7.95
C ASN A 376 -30.58 -8.92 -6.57
N PHE A 377 -30.72 -8.17 -5.47
CA PHE A 377 -30.20 -8.59 -4.16
C PHE A 377 -31.19 -8.50 -3.00
N GLN A 378 -32.16 -7.58 -3.03
CA GLN A 378 -33.09 -7.41 -1.91
C GLN A 378 -34.06 -8.60 -1.74
N TYR A 379 -34.26 -9.43 -2.77
CA TYR A 379 -35.19 -10.57 -2.75
C TYR A 379 -34.55 -11.96 -2.57
N GLN A 380 -33.24 -12.08 -2.36
CA GLN A 380 -32.57 -13.39 -2.14
C GLN A 380 -32.48 -13.82 -0.67
N GLY A 381 -33.15 -13.10 0.25
CA GLY A 381 -33.14 -13.35 1.70
C GLY A 381 -34.27 -14.24 2.25
N LYS A 382 -34.82 -15.18 1.47
CA LYS A 382 -35.64 -16.30 1.99
C LYS A 382 -35.21 -17.60 1.32
N VAL A 383 -34.31 -18.33 1.98
CA VAL A 383 -34.21 -19.79 1.90
C VAL A 383 -34.26 -20.33 3.31
#